data_AF-A0AAU8G062-F1
#
_entry.id   AF-A0AAU8G062-F1
#
_cell.length_a   1.000
_cell.length_b   1.000
_cell.length_c   1.000
_cell.angle_alpha   90.00
_cell.angle_beta   90.00
_cell.angle_gamma   90.00
#
_symmetry.space_group_name_H-M   'P 1'
#
loop_
_entity.id
_entity.type
_entity.pdbx_description
1 polymer ?
#
loop_
_entity_poly.entity_id
_entity_poly.type
_entity_poly.pdbx_seq_one_letter_code
_entity_poly.pdbx_strand_id
1 'polypeptide(L)'
;MEEIKWRKPSKPEGVPTRVCQGNVCMADLLKRAVRLTFPAGARLDDPARLFNARLDGATVRAIDLVEDAEIDDDALRELVRRAVAENRRG
;
A
#
# COMPACT_ATOMS: atom_id res chain seq x y z
N MET A 1 6.58 1.79 12.26
CA MET A 1 6.25 0.53 12.94
C MET A 1 5.57 -0.40 11.96
N GLU A 2 5.77 -1.70 12.10
CA GLU A 2 4.98 -2.72 11.39
C GLU A 2 3.93 -3.26 12.37
N GLU A 3 2.69 -3.36 11.92
CA GLU A 3 1.58 -3.89 12.70
C GLU A 3 0.79 -4.88 11.84
N ILE A 4 0.26 -5.94 12.45
CA ILE A 4 -0.72 -6.83 11.80
C ILE A 4 -2.10 -6.40 12.27
N LYS A 5 -2.94 -5.92 11.35
CA LYS A 5 -4.29 -5.41 11.65
C LYS A 5 -5.36 -6.30 11.03
N TRP A 6 -6.61 -6.19 11.50
CA TRP A 6 -7.78 -6.92 10.95
C TRP A 6 -7.66 -8.46 10.89
N ARG A 7 -7.04 -9.07 11.92
CA ARG A 7 -7.04 -10.54 12.08
C ARG A 7 -8.46 -11.03 12.38
N LYS A 8 -8.96 -11.99 11.59
CA LYS A 8 -10.33 -12.55 11.70
C LYS A 8 -10.31 -14.05 11.43
N PRO A 9 -11.35 -14.82 11.79
CA PRO A 9 -11.42 -16.26 11.47
C PRO A 9 -11.26 -16.53 9.97
N SER A 10 -11.84 -15.67 9.12
CA SER A 10 -11.73 -15.74 7.66
C SER A 10 -10.42 -15.17 7.10
N LYS A 11 -9.57 -14.56 7.95
CA LYS A 11 -8.27 -13.99 7.58
C LYS A 11 -7.28 -14.11 8.73
N PRO A 12 -6.79 -15.33 9.00
CA PRO A 12 -5.97 -15.64 10.17
C PRO A 12 -4.57 -15.00 10.11
N GLU A 13 -4.05 -14.64 8.93
CA GLU A 13 -2.80 -13.88 8.80
C GLU A 13 -2.96 -12.39 9.14
N GLY A 14 -4.19 -11.86 9.12
CA GLY A 14 -4.44 -10.42 9.21
C GLY A 14 -3.91 -9.66 7.98
N VAL A 15 -3.64 -8.37 8.17
CA VAL A 15 -3.16 -7.44 7.13
C VAL A 15 -1.89 -6.77 7.65
N PRO A 16 -0.72 -7.14 7.11
CA PRO A 16 0.52 -6.41 7.36
C PRO A 16 0.36 -4.94 6.98
N THR A 17 0.60 -4.07 7.96
CA THR A 17 0.39 -2.63 7.85
C THR A 17 1.66 -1.90 8.30
N ARG A 18 2.23 -1.09 7.41
CA ARG A 18 3.24 -0.10 7.77
C ARG A 18 2.54 1.11 8.35
N VAL A 19 2.98 1.54 9.53
CA VAL A 19 2.40 2.67 10.27
C VAL A 19 3.50 3.67 10.63
N CYS A 20 3.26 4.94 10.31
CA CYS A 20 4.06 6.08 10.73
C CYS A 20 3.14 7.29 10.77
N GLN A 21 2.85 7.79 11.98
CA GLN A 21 1.88 8.86 12.22
C GLN A 21 0.54 8.65 11.49
N GLY A 22 0.10 7.38 11.42
CA GLY A 22 -1.02 6.92 10.58
C GLY A 22 -0.65 5.72 9.72
N ASN A 23 -1.64 5.13 9.05
CA ASN A 23 -1.42 4.00 8.15
C ASN A 23 -0.72 4.51 6.87
N VAL A 24 0.44 3.94 6.55
CA VAL A 24 1.26 4.33 5.37
C VAL A 24 0.94 3.41 4.19
N CYS A 25 1.03 2.10 4.42
CA CYS A 25 0.81 1.08 3.39
C CYS A 25 0.26 -0.18 4.06
N MET A 26 -0.69 -0.85 3.40
CA MET A 26 -1.30 -2.11 3.86
C MET A 26 -1.14 -3.15 2.76
N ALA A 27 -0.67 -4.34 3.10
CA ALA A 27 -0.52 -5.46 2.16
C ALA A 27 -1.66 -6.45 2.36
N ASP A 28 -2.52 -6.58 1.36
CA ASP A 28 -3.66 -7.51 1.35
C ASP A 28 -3.35 -8.69 0.42
N LEU A 29 -3.44 -9.92 0.93
CA LEU A 29 -3.27 -11.12 0.14
C LEU A 29 -4.59 -11.45 -0.57
N LEU A 30 -4.60 -11.34 -1.91
CA LEU A 30 -5.71 -11.73 -2.77
C LEU A 30 -5.44 -13.10 -3.39
N LYS A 31 -6.44 -13.68 -4.06
CA LYS A 31 -6.32 -15.02 -4.68
C LYS A 31 -5.23 -15.12 -5.76
N ARG A 32 -4.88 -14.01 -6.42
CA ARG A 32 -3.99 -13.96 -7.59
C ARG A 32 -2.98 -12.81 -7.55
N ALA A 33 -2.98 -12.04 -6.46
CA ALA A 33 -2.16 -10.85 -6.34
C ALA A 33 -1.94 -10.47 -4.88
N VAL A 34 -0.90 -9.71 -4.60
CA VAL A 34 -0.73 -8.96 -3.36
C VAL A 34 -1.10 -7.51 -3.63
N ARG A 35 -2.09 -6.99 -2.92
CA ARG A 35 -2.53 -5.60 -3.04
C ARG A 35 -1.85 -4.73 -1.99
N LEU A 36 -1.04 -3.79 -2.42
CA LEU A 36 -0.50 -2.72 -1.57
C LEU A 36 -1.42 -1.50 -1.63
N THR A 37 -2.05 -1.15 -0.52
CA THR A 37 -3.00 -0.03 -0.42
C THR A 37 -2.38 1.13 0.34
N PHE A 38 -2.45 2.33 -0.24
CA PHE A 38 -1.93 3.58 0.31
C PHE A 38 -3.08 4.54 0.62
N PRO A 39 -3.43 4.77 1.89
CA PRO A 39 -4.56 5.61 2.29
C PRO A 39 -4.48 7.08 1.82
N ALA A 40 -3.26 7.63 1.73
CA ALA A 40 -2.99 8.97 1.20
C ALA A 40 -2.51 8.93 -0.26
N GLY A 41 -2.73 7.82 -0.99
CA GLY A 41 -2.16 7.57 -2.30
C GLY A 41 -2.48 8.62 -3.36
N ALA A 42 -3.63 9.28 -3.29
CA ALA A 42 -3.98 10.36 -4.22
C ALA A 42 -3.10 11.62 -4.09
N ARG A 43 -2.41 11.79 -2.95
CA ARG A 43 -1.46 12.89 -2.70
C ARG A 43 -0.03 12.52 -3.07
N LEU A 44 0.22 11.25 -3.39
CA LEU A 44 1.54 10.75 -3.74
C LEU A 44 1.77 10.88 -5.24
N ASP A 45 2.82 11.62 -5.59
CA ASP A 45 3.35 11.62 -6.93
C ASP A 45 3.94 10.23 -7.26
N ASP A 46 3.53 9.69 -8.40
CA ASP A 46 3.84 8.34 -8.86
C ASP A 46 4.42 8.39 -10.29
N PRO A 47 5.69 8.81 -10.43
CA PRO A 47 6.31 9.03 -11.73
C PRO A 47 6.55 7.71 -12.48
N ALA A 48 6.79 6.63 -11.74
CA ALA A 48 6.94 5.27 -12.26
C ALA A 48 5.60 4.60 -12.59
N ARG A 49 4.47 5.26 -12.31
CA ARG A 49 3.11 4.76 -12.58
C ARG A 49 2.84 3.39 -11.97
N LEU A 50 3.33 3.17 -10.74
CA LEU A 50 3.18 1.92 -10.02
C LEU A 50 1.72 1.62 -9.65
N PHE A 51 0.91 2.64 -9.35
CA PHE A 51 -0.48 2.34 -8.98
C PHE A 51 -1.30 1.95 -10.22
N ASN A 52 -1.74 0.71 -10.21
CA ASN A 52 -2.47 0.06 -11.29
C ASN A 52 -3.89 -0.40 -10.84
N ALA A 53 -4.20 -0.33 -9.55
CA ALA A 53 -5.48 -0.77 -9.00
C ALA A 53 -6.38 0.43 -8.74
N ARG A 54 -7.59 0.40 -9.33
CA ARG A 54 -8.61 1.42 -9.10
C ARG A 54 -9.40 1.07 -7.85
N LEU A 55 -9.43 2.00 -6.91
CA LEU A 55 -10.28 1.96 -5.72
C LEU A 55 -11.35 3.05 -5.83
N ASP A 56 -12.49 2.83 -5.18
CA ASP A 56 -13.61 3.77 -5.17
C ASP A 56 -13.33 5.03 -4.32
N GLY A 57 -12.31 4.98 -3.45
CA GLY A 57 -11.94 6.08 -2.56
C GLY A 57 -11.15 7.17 -3.26
N ALA A 58 -11.64 8.42 -3.22
CA ALA A 58 -11.01 9.59 -3.84
C ALA A 58 -9.59 9.90 -3.32
N THR A 59 -9.21 9.40 -2.14
CA THR A 59 -7.90 9.66 -1.51
C THR A 59 -6.95 8.46 -1.56
N VAL A 60 -7.46 7.27 -1.87
CA VAL A 60 -6.73 6.00 -1.72
C VAL A 60 -6.31 5.49 -3.09
N ARG A 61 -5.06 5.05 -3.22
CA ARG A 61 -4.57 4.31 -4.41
C ARG A 61 -3.99 2.97 -4.00
N ALA A 62 -3.97 2.02 -4.92
CA ALA A 62 -3.39 0.71 -4.67
C ALA A 62 -2.57 0.18 -5.86
N ILE A 63 -1.68 -0.74 -5.53
CA ILE A 63 -0.84 -1.51 -6.45
C ILE A 63 -1.22 -2.97 -6.28
N ASP A 64 -1.65 -3.62 -7.35
CA ASP A 64 -1.81 -5.06 -7.41
C ASP A 64 -0.56 -5.68 -8.02
N LEU A 65 0.14 -6.47 -7.21
CA LEU A 65 1.30 -7.26 -7.61
C LEU A 65 0.81 -8.67 -7.92
N VAL A 66 0.71 -9.01 -9.20
CA VAL A 66 0.39 -10.38 -9.63
C VAL A 66 1.63 -11.27 -9.52
N GLU A 67 1.41 -12.58 -9.53
CA GLU A 67 2.51 -13.55 -9.65
C GLU A 67 3.34 -13.23 -10.91
N ASP A 68 4.67 -13.21 -10.78
CA ASP A 68 5.64 -12.84 -11.83
C ASP A 68 5.68 -11.35 -12.22
N ALA A 69 4.98 -10.46 -11.49
CA ALA A 69 5.09 -9.04 -11.74
C ALA A 69 6.49 -8.51 -11.43
N GLU A 70 7.15 -7.93 -12.44
CA GLU A 70 8.35 -7.13 -12.23
C GLU A 70 7.97 -5.82 -11.53
N ILE A 71 8.59 -5.58 -10.38
CA ILE A 71 8.45 -4.33 -9.64
C ILE A 71 9.81 -3.64 -9.54
N ASP A 72 9.81 -2.35 -9.82
CA ASP A 72 10.96 -1.50 -9.54
C ASP A 72 11.05 -1.26 -8.02
N ASP A 73 11.97 -1.97 -7.37
CA ASP A 73 12.21 -1.87 -5.93
C ASP A 73 12.55 -0.45 -5.48
N ASP A 74 13.29 0.31 -6.28
CA ASP A 74 13.71 1.68 -5.94
C ASP A 74 12.52 2.63 -6.04
N ALA A 75 11.72 2.50 -7.10
CA ALA A 75 10.49 3.27 -7.26
C ALA A 75 9.47 2.96 -6.15
N LEU A 76 9.29 1.68 -5.78
CA LEU A 76 8.40 1.30 -4.68
C LEU A 76 8.90 1.85 -3.35
N ARG A 77 10.21 1.77 -3.09
CA ARG A 77 10.81 2.29 -1.86
C ARG A 77 10.64 3.80 -1.76
N GLU A 78 10.82 4.52 -2.86
CA GLU A 78 10.60 5.95 -2.91
C GLU A 78 9.13 6.32 -2.69
N LEU A 79 8.20 5.56 -3.27
CA LEU A 79 6.77 5.73 -3.04
C LEU A 79 6.41 5.58 -1.56
N VAL A 80 6.98 4.57 -0.88
CA VAL A 80 6.79 4.38 0.57
C VAL A 80 7.38 5.55 1.37
N ARG A 81 8.56 6.08 1.00
CA ARG A 81 9.13 7.27 1.67
C ARG A 81 8.23 8.49 1.52
N ARG A 82 7.69 8.72 0.31
CA ARG A 82 6.73 9.80 0.05
C ARG A 82 5.48 9.62 0.90
N ALA A 83 4.95 8.40 1.00
CA ALA A 83 3.80 8.08 1.85
C ALA A 83 4.06 8.39 3.33
N VAL A 84 5.25 8.07 3.84
CA VAL A 84 5.66 8.43 5.21
C VAL A 84 5.75 9.94 5.38
N ALA A 85 6.32 10.66 4.42
CA ALA A 85 6.44 12.12 4.47
C ALA A 85 5.06 12.81 4.46
N GLU A 86 4.12 12.32 3.64
CA GLU A 86 2.75 12.84 3.61
C GLU A 86 2.02 12.62 4.94
N ASN A 87 2.17 11.44 5.56
CA ASN A 87 1.59 11.20 6.89
C ASN A 87 2.18 12.10 7.98
N ARG A 88 3.42 12.59 7.82
CA ARG A 88 4.06 13.53 8.76
C ARG A 88 3.74 14.99 8.49
N ARG A 89 3.23 15.31 7.30
CA ARG A 89 2.80 16.67 6.92
C ARG A 89 1.40 17.00 7.43
N GLY A 90 0.55 15.98 7.64
CA GLY A 90 -0.79 16.11 8.23
C GLY A 90 -0.77 15.99 9.74
#